data_AF-A0A2P5IBT1-F1
#
_entry.id   AF-A0A2P5IBT1-F1
#
_cell.length_a   1.000
_cell.length_b   1.000
_cell.length_c   1.000
_cell.angle_alpha   90.00
_cell.angle_beta   90.00
_cell.angle_gamma   90.00
#
_symmetry.space_group_name_H-M   'P 1'
#
loop_
_entity.id
_entity.type
_entity.pdbx_description
1 polymer ?
#
loop_
_entity_poly.entity_id
_entity_poly.type
_entity_poly.pdbx_seq_one_letter_code
_entity_poly.pdbx_strand_id
1 'polypeptide(L)'
;MTSLLRGTAFITGAAKGIGRATAEAFARHGVSRLAVADIDMDGLKETKEIIRAQRPDFEVTELKLDVRDSGQVKDGLARIKKRFGRLDIAVNNAGIGTLGTRTHEMDEAVWTKVLDIDLFGVWRCQKEELIAMVEQEDLGVREGRGRIINVSSMYGLKSTGPHLPSTPYVTSKHGENLSSWPMPAPTPGFAALIDKTQELLDSQERMRPATAI
;
A
#
# COMPACT_ATOMS: atom_id res chain seq x y z
N MET A 1 -22.63 -10.35 -6.28
CA MET A 1 -21.73 -9.44 -5.54
C MET A 1 -21.62 -8.15 -6.34
N THR A 2 -21.85 -7.00 -5.71
CA THR A 2 -21.70 -5.69 -6.37
C THR A 2 -20.22 -5.40 -6.59
N SER A 3 -19.81 -5.10 -7.82
CA SER A 3 -18.44 -4.65 -8.13
C SER A 3 -18.25 -3.25 -7.54
N LEU A 4 -17.38 -3.12 -6.53
CA LEU A 4 -17.05 -1.84 -5.91
C LEU A 4 -15.91 -1.13 -6.65
N LEU A 5 -15.05 -1.92 -7.29
CA LEU A 5 -13.86 -1.48 -8.02
C LEU A 5 -13.94 -1.91 -9.49
N ARG A 6 -13.04 -1.34 -10.28
CA ARG A 6 -12.80 -1.66 -11.68
C ARG A 6 -11.36 -1.30 -12.06
N GLY A 7 -10.93 -1.77 -13.23
CA GLY A 7 -9.62 -1.42 -13.76
C GLY A 7 -8.49 -2.25 -13.16
N THR A 8 -7.32 -1.66 -13.04
CA THR A 8 -6.04 -2.30 -12.71
C THR A 8 -5.46 -1.67 -11.45
N ALA A 9 -4.81 -2.47 -10.62
CA ALA A 9 -4.25 -1.97 -9.37
C ALA A 9 -2.78 -2.33 -9.16
N PHE A 10 -2.09 -1.49 -8.40
CA PHE A 10 -0.74 -1.67 -7.90
C PHE A 10 -0.71 -1.48 -6.38
N ILE A 11 -0.08 -2.39 -5.65
CA ILE A 11 0.02 -2.33 -4.18
C ILE A 11 1.46 -2.62 -3.76
N THR A 12 2.06 -1.71 -2.99
CA THR A 12 3.37 -1.93 -2.33
C THR A 12 3.18 -2.50 -0.92
N GLY A 13 4.18 -3.23 -0.41
CA GLY A 13 4.06 -3.90 0.89
C GLY A 13 3.02 -5.03 0.89
N ALA A 14 2.79 -5.65 -0.27
CA ALA A 14 1.70 -6.60 -0.50
C ALA A 14 2.04 -8.03 -0.08
N ALA A 15 3.25 -8.28 0.42
CA ALA A 15 3.63 -9.63 0.84
C ALA A 15 2.88 -10.09 2.08
N LYS A 16 2.36 -9.20 2.94
CA LYS A 16 1.68 -9.57 4.20
C LYS A 16 0.80 -8.44 4.74
N GLY A 17 0.09 -8.72 5.85
CA GLY A 17 -0.64 -7.70 6.62
C GLY A 17 -1.65 -6.92 5.77
N ILE A 18 -1.73 -5.60 6.01
CA ILE A 18 -2.69 -4.70 5.34
C ILE A 18 -2.59 -4.78 3.82
N GLY A 19 -1.37 -4.82 3.26
CA GLY A 19 -1.16 -4.92 1.82
C GLY A 19 -1.70 -6.20 1.21
N ARG A 20 -1.48 -7.36 1.87
CA ARG A 20 -2.05 -8.64 1.44
C ARG A 20 -3.58 -8.64 1.54
N ALA A 21 -4.13 -8.19 2.66
CA ALA A 21 -5.58 -8.10 2.84
C ALA A 21 -6.22 -7.17 1.80
N THR A 22 -5.56 -6.07 1.45
CA THR A 22 -5.99 -5.14 0.41
C THR A 22 -5.95 -5.82 -0.97
N ALA A 23 -4.89 -6.57 -1.28
CA ALA A 23 -4.77 -7.34 -2.52
C ALA A 23 -5.92 -8.35 -2.68
N GLU A 24 -6.23 -9.09 -1.62
CA GLU A 24 -7.37 -10.02 -1.58
C GLU A 24 -8.71 -9.29 -1.76
N ALA A 25 -8.92 -8.18 -1.04
CA ALA A 25 -10.14 -7.38 -1.17
C ALA A 25 -10.32 -6.86 -2.59
N PHE A 26 -9.25 -6.34 -3.20
CA PHE A 26 -9.30 -5.79 -4.57
C PHE A 26 -9.69 -6.87 -5.59
N ALA A 27 -9.11 -8.07 -5.48
CA ALA A 27 -9.44 -9.20 -6.33
C ALA A 27 -10.91 -9.66 -6.18
N ARG A 28 -11.45 -9.61 -4.96
CA ARG A 28 -12.87 -9.93 -4.70
C ARG A 28 -13.84 -8.86 -5.17
N HIS A 29 -13.44 -7.60 -5.13
CA HIS A 29 -14.34 -6.45 -5.30
C HIS A 29 -14.28 -5.77 -6.68
N GLY A 30 -13.59 -6.36 -7.66
CA GLY A 30 -13.80 -6.04 -9.07
C GLY A 30 -12.62 -5.38 -9.79
N VAL A 31 -11.45 -5.24 -9.16
CA VAL A 31 -10.22 -5.02 -9.92
C VAL A 31 -10.07 -6.18 -10.90
N SER A 32 -9.60 -5.90 -12.12
CA SER A 32 -9.46 -6.89 -13.19
C SER A 32 -8.08 -7.56 -13.19
N ARG A 33 -7.04 -6.81 -12.86
CA ARG A 33 -5.63 -7.25 -12.84
C ARG A 33 -4.89 -6.53 -11.73
N LEU A 34 -3.98 -7.23 -11.07
CA LEU A 34 -3.29 -6.72 -9.88
C LEU A 34 -1.78 -6.89 -10.01
N ALA A 35 -1.03 -5.84 -9.71
CA ALA A 35 0.40 -5.91 -9.46
C ALA A 35 0.66 -5.79 -7.95
N VAL A 36 1.40 -6.75 -7.39
CA VAL A 36 1.78 -6.78 -5.98
C VAL A 36 3.30 -6.63 -5.88
N ALA A 37 3.75 -5.69 -5.05
CA ALA A 37 5.15 -5.36 -4.88
C ALA A 37 5.59 -5.47 -3.42
N ASP A 38 6.78 -6.04 -3.23
CA ASP A 38 7.44 -6.18 -1.94
C ASP A 38 8.91 -6.57 -2.14
N ILE A 39 9.72 -6.43 -1.11
CA ILE A 39 11.07 -7.00 -1.08
C ILE A 39 11.03 -8.52 -0.83
N ASP A 40 9.98 -9.00 -0.17
CA ASP A 40 9.73 -10.41 0.16
C ASP A 40 8.96 -11.12 -0.97
N MET A 41 9.69 -11.78 -1.85
CA MET A 41 9.11 -12.52 -2.97
C MET A 41 8.32 -13.76 -2.57
N ASP A 42 8.64 -14.40 -1.45
CA ASP A 42 7.92 -15.60 -1.03
C ASP A 42 6.57 -15.23 -0.42
N GLY A 43 6.52 -14.14 0.36
CA GLY A 43 5.26 -13.57 0.80
C GLY A 43 4.36 -13.08 -0.35
N LEU A 44 4.95 -12.54 -1.44
CA LEU A 44 4.18 -12.21 -2.65
C LEU A 44 3.57 -13.44 -3.34
N LYS A 45 4.33 -14.54 -3.45
CA LYS A 45 3.82 -15.81 -3.98
C LYS A 45 2.65 -16.31 -3.14
N GLU A 46 2.78 -16.25 -1.82
CA GLU A 46 1.70 -16.64 -0.91
C GLU A 46 0.44 -15.79 -1.13
N THR A 47 0.57 -14.46 -1.20
CA THR A 47 -0.53 -13.54 -1.52
C THR A 47 -1.21 -13.93 -2.84
N LYS A 48 -0.42 -14.23 -3.88
CA LYS A 48 -0.93 -14.65 -5.20
C LYS A 48 -1.68 -15.98 -5.14
N GLU A 49 -1.16 -16.98 -4.44
CA GLU A 49 -1.82 -18.28 -4.31
C GLU A 49 -3.13 -18.17 -3.53
N ILE A 50 -3.19 -17.35 -2.47
CA ILE A 50 -4.43 -17.06 -1.73
C ILE A 50 -5.49 -16.44 -2.67
N ILE A 51 -5.09 -15.47 -3.49
CA ILE A 51 -5.99 -14.84 -4.46
C ILE A 51 -6.47 -15.86 -5.50
N ARG A 52 -5.57 -16.69 -6.04
CA ARG A 52 -5.90 -17.71 -7.05
C ARG A 52 -6.79 -18.81 -6.52
N ALA A 53 -6.64 -19.20 -5.26
CA ALA A 53 -7.54 -20.16 -4.62
C ALA A 53 -9.00 -19.65 -4.61
N GLN A 54 -9.22 -18.34 -4.54
CA GLN A 54 -10.53 -17.71 -4.60
C GLN A 54 -10.96 -17.35 -6.03
N ARG A 55 -9.99 -17.04 -6.91
CA ARG A 55 -10.18 -16.59 -8.30
C ARG A 55 -9.08 -17.17 -9.21
N PRO A 56 -9.24 -18.41 -9.72
CA PRO A 56 -8.17 -19.12 -10.45
C PRO A 56 -7.57 -18.36 -11.63
N ASP A 57 -8.42 -17.66 -12.40
CA ASP A 57 -8.02 -16.94 -13.61
C ASP A 57 -7.58 -15.49 -13.34
N PHE A 58 -7.48 -15.08 -12.07
CA PHE A 58 -7.11 -13.71 -11.72
C PHE A 58 -5.63 -13.44 -12.03
N GLU A 59 -5.37 -12.41 -12.82
CA GLU A 59 -4.00 -12.03 -13.17
C GLU A 59 -3.35 -11.25 -12.03
N VAL A 60 -2.40 -11.89 -11.36
CA VAL A 60 -1.52 -11.28 -10.35
C VAL A 60 -0.08 -11.25 -10.88
N THR A 61 0.47 -10.04 -11.02
CA THR A 61 1.87 -9.80 -11.36
C THR A 61 2.67 -9.50 -10.09
N GLU A 62 3.68 -10.30 -9.81
CA GLU A 62 4.58 -10.12 -8.66
C GLU A 62 5.80 -9.28 -9.07
N LEU A 63 6.16 -8.30 -8.24
CA LEU A 63 7.29 -7.42 -8.45
C LEU A 63 8.18 -7.40 -7.21
N LYS A 64 9.40 -7.92 -7.33
CA LYS A 64 10.45 -7.65 -6.33
C LYS A 64 10.81 -6.17 -6.43
N LEU A 65 10.46 -5.38 -5.42
CA LEU A 65 10.60 -3.93 -5.46
C LEU A 65 10.88 -3.40 -4.06
N ASP A 66 12.03 -2.74 -3.93
CA ASP A 66 12.36 -1.93 -2.76
C ASP A 66 11.96 -0.47 -3.01
N VAL A 67 11.02 0.06 -2.22
CA VAL A 67 10.52 1.43 -2.37
C VAL A 67 11.59 2.49 -2.10
N ARG A 68 12.72 2.12 -1.50
CA ARG A 68 13.87 3.01 -1.28
C ARG A 68 14.66 3.28 -2.57
N ASP A 69 14.56 2.38 -3.54
CA ASP A 69 15.30 2.43 -4.79
C ASP A 69 14.42 3.05 -5.90
N SER A 70 14.71 4.31 -6.25
CA SER A 70 13.98 5.02 -7.30
C SER A 70 14.06 4.34 -8.67
N GLY A 71 15.14 3.61 -8.97
CA GLY A 71 15.28 2.85 -10.21
C GLY A 71 14.31 1.67 -10.24
N GLN A 72 14.25 0.89 -9.14
CA GLN A 72 13.30 -0.22 -9.02
C GLN A 72 11.84 0.24 -9.07
N VAL A 73 11.51 1.36 -8.44
CA VAL A 73 10.16 1.94 -8.50
C VAL A 73 9.79 2.32 -9.94
N LYS A 74 10.65 3.08 -10.62
CA LYS A 74 10.45 3.49 -12.02
C LYS A 74 10.28 2.29 -12.95
N ASP A 75 11.16 1.30 -12.85
CA ASP A 75 11.12 0.10 -13.69
C ASP A 75 9.89 -0.76 -13.38
N GLY A 76 9.49 -0.85 -12.11
CA GLY A 76 8.27 -1.53 -11.68
C GLY A 76 7.01 -0.93 -12.31
N LEU A 77 6.84 0.40 -12.22
CA LEU A 77 5.70 1.11 -12.81
C LEU A 77 5.71 1.03 -14.33
N ALA A 78 6.88 1.11 -14.98
CA ALA A 78 7.01 0.92 -16.42
C ALA A 78 6.56 -0.48 -16.86
N ARG A 79 6.91 -1.53 -16.10
CA ARG A 79 6.45 -2.91 -16.34
C ARG A 79 4.94 -3.03 -16.19
N ILE A 80 4.36 -2.40 -15.17
CA ILE A 80 2.91 -2.39 -14.95
C ILE A 80 2.20 -1.71 -16.12
N LYS A 81 2.64 -0.50 -16.51
CA LYS A 81 2.07 0.22 -17.66
C LYS A 81 2.13 -0.60 -18.94
N LYS A 82 3.27 -1.25 -19.22
CA LYS A 82 3.42 -2.14 -20.38
C LYS A 82 2.48 -3.35 -20.32
N ARG A 83 2.30 -3.94 -19.14
CA ARG A 83 1.51 -5.17 -18.95
C ARG A 83 0.01 -4.92 -18.94
N PHE A 84 -0.43 -3.88 -18.24
CA PHE A 84 -1.84 -3.59 -17.99
C PHE A 84 -2.40 -2.54 -18.96
N GLY A 85 -1.55 -1.73 -19.59
CA GLY A 85 -1.90 -0.62 -20.47
C GLY A 85 -2.28 0.66 -19.71
N ARG A 86 -2.73 0.53 -18.47
CA ARG A 86 -3.14 1.61 -17.56
C ARG A 86 -2.88 1.18 -16.11
N LEU A 87 -2.96 2.15 -15.21
CA LEU A 87 -2.94 2.01 -13.76
C LEU A 87 -4.09 2.83 -13.19
N ASP A 88 -5.11 2.16 -12.64
CA ASP A 88 -6.32 2.83 -12.15
C ASP A 88 -6.26 3.14 -10.65
N ILE A 89 -5.62 2.25 -9.89
CA ILE A 89 -5.53 2.35 -8.43
C ILE A 89 -4.10 2.02 -8.02
N ALA A 90 -3.45 2.93 -7.32
CA ALA A 90 -2.18 2.68 -6.65
C ALA A 90 -2.36 2.75 -5.14
N VAL A 91 -1.76 1.80 -4.42
CA VAL A 91 -1.78 1.74 -2.96
C VAL A 91 -0.35 1.71 -2.45
N ASN A 92 0.09 2.84 -1.90
CA ASN A 92 1.36 3.00 -1.22
C ASN A 92 1.22 2.53 0.22
N ASN A 93 1.49 1.25 0.46
CA ASN A 93 1.31 0.60 1.76
C ASN A 93 2.62 0.11 2.39
N ALA A 94 3.72 -0.01 1.62
CA ALA A 94 5.01 -0.37 2.20
C ALA A 94 5.39 0.57 3.35
N GLY A 95 5.74 0.00 4.50
CA GLY A 95 6.07 0.75 5.70
C GLY A 95 6.66 -0.14 6.79
N ILE A 96 7.42 0.46 7.70
CA ILE A 96 8.01 -0.20 8.87
C ILE A 96 7.76 0.61 10.14
N GLY A 97 7.33 -0.07 11.19
CA GLY A 97 7.21 0.53 12.51
C GLY A 97 8.56 0.59 13.23
N THR A 98 8.65 1.50 14.20
CA THR A 98 9.64 1.44 15.28
C THR A 98 8.91 1.57 16.61
N LEU A 99 9.30 0.74 17.58
CA LEU A 99 8.73 0.80 18.93
C LEU A 99 9.86 0.69 19.95
N GLY A 100 9.79 1.54 20.97
CA GLY A 100 10.51 1.34 22.23
C GLY A 100 11.85 2.06 22.38
N THR A 101 12.40 2.66 21.32
CA THR A 101 13.64 3.44 21.41
C THR A 101 13.35 4.92 21.60
N ARG A 102 13.88 5.53 22.67
CA ARG A 102 13.76 6.98 22.90
C ARG A 102 14.62 7.75 21.90
N THR A 103 14.19 8.97 21.55
CA THR A 103 14.86 9.77 20.51
C THR A 103 16.36 9.99 20.75
N HIS A 104 16.79 10.22 22.00
CA HIS A 104 18.21 10.46 22.32
C HIS A 104 19.06 9.18 22.37
N GLU A 105 18.43 8.02 22.36
CA GLU A 105 19.08 6.70 22.34
C GLU A 105 19.05 6.08 20.92
N MET A 106 18.46 6.80 19.96
CA MET A 106 18.19 6.28 18.63
C MET A 106 19.39 6.43 17.72
N ASP A 107 19.78 5.32 17.08
CA ASP A 107 20.73 5.35 15.99
C ASP A 107 20.13 6.08 14.78
N GLU A 108 20.90 6.99 14.21
CA GLU A 108 20.57 7.72 12.99
C GLU A 108 20.25 6.79 11.82
N ALA A 109 20.87 5.61 11.75
CA ALA A 109 20.57 4.61 10.73
C ALA A 109 19.12 4.09 10.83
N VAL A 110 18.58 3.93 12.04
CA VAL A 110 17.17 3.53 12.25
C VAL A 110 16.24 4.64 11.81
N TRP A 111 16.53 5.87 12.24
CA TRP A 111 15.77 7.06 11.84
C TRP A 111 15.69 7.19 10.32
N THR A 112 16.85 7.16 9.66
CA THR A 112 16.98 7.31 8.22
C THR A 112 16.24 6.21 7.48
N LYS A 113 16.39 4.95 7.93
CA LYS A 113 15.71 3.80 7.31
C LYS A 113 14.18 3.94 7.33
N VAL A 114 13.61 4.36 8.45
CA VAL A 114 12.15 4.53 8.58
C VAL A 114 11.66 5.66 7.67
N LEU A 115 12.31 6.82 7.69
CA LEU A 115 11.93 7.91 6.78
C LEU A 115 12.09 7.52 5.30
N ASP A 116 13.14 6.78 4.98
CA ASP A 116 13.42 6.37 3.60
C ASP A 116 12.35 5.41 3.04
N ILE A 117 11.77 4.56 3.89
CA ILE A 117 10.69 3.64 3.50
C ILE A 117 9.34 4.36 3.57
N ASP A 118 8.97 4.86 4.74
CA ASP A 118 7.61 5.27 5.07
C ASP A 118 7.24 6.66 4.53
N LEU A 119 8.23 7.50 4.22
CA LEU A 119 8.01 8.83 3.66
C LEU A 119 8.55 8.95 2.24
N PHE A 120 9.85 8.76 2.06
CA PHE A 120 10.46 8.90 0.74
C PHE A 120 10.04 7.76 -0.20
N GLY A 121 9.80 6.55 0.30
CA GLY A 121 9.26 5.45 -0.50
C GLY A 121 7.88 5.77 -1.06
N VAL A 122 6.98 6.31 -0.24
CA VAL A 122 5.66 6.79 -0.70
C VAL A 122 5.81 7.87 -1.76
N TRP A 123 6.67 8.88 -1.52
CA TRP A 123 6.91 9.93 -2.49
C TRP A 123 7.46 9.42 -3.83
N ARG A 124 8.41 8.47 -3.81
CA ARG A 124 8.99 7.87 -5.02
C ARG A 124 7.92 7.15 -5.84
N CYS A 125 7.09 6.34 -5.18
CA CYS A 125 5.99 5.64 -5.84
C CYS A 125 4.98 6.64 -6.40
N GLN A 126 4.50 7.58 -5.58
CA GLN A 126 3.53 8.59 -5.99
C GLN A 126 4.01 9.40 -7.19
N LYS A 127 5.30 9.77 -7.24
CA LYS A 127 5.88 10.48 -8.40
C LYS A 127 5.72 9.67 -9.69
N GLU A 128 6.12 8.40 -9.70
CA GLU A 128 6.06 7.55 -10.90
C GLU A 128 4.62 7.15 -11.26
N GLU A 129 3.76 6.96 -10.25
CA GLU A 129 2.31 6.75 -10.42
C GLU A 129 1.64 7.95 -11.06
N LEU A 130 1.93 9.16 -10.59
CA LEU A 130 1.42 10.40 -11.18
C LEU A 130 1.89 10.55 -12.62
N ILE A 131 3.17 10.29 -12.93
CA ILE A 131 3.68 10.31 -14.31
C ILE A 131 2.88 9.35 -15.20
N ALA A 132 2.60 8.14 -14.72
CA ALA A 132 1.78 7.18 -15.46
C ALA A 132 0.33 7.66 -15.64
N MET A 133 -0.29 8.18 -14.57
CA MET A 133 -1.71 8.56 -14.57
C MET A 133 -1.98 9.85 -15.36
N VAL A 134 -1.12 10.88 -15.31
CA VAL A 134 -1.37 12.13 -16.06
C VAL A 134 -1.39 11.92 -17.56
N GLU A 135 -0.70 10.89 -18.06
CA GLU A 135 -0.70 10.52 -19.48
C GLU A 135 -1.91 9.66 -19.89
N GLN A 136 -2.63 9.08 -18.94
CA GLN A 136 -3.78 8.21 -19.21
C GLN A 136 -5.00 9.02 -19.65
N GLU A 137 -5.87 8.38 -20.44
CA GLU A 137 -7.20 8.90 -20.77
C GLU A 137 -7.99 9.23 -19.49
N ASP A 138 -8.59 10.41 -19.46
CA ASP A 138 -9.52 10.81 -18.40
C ASP A 138 -10.88 10.15 -18.63
N LEU A 139 -11.26 9.23 -17.75
CA LEU A 139 -12.53 8.50 -17.81
C LEU A 139 -13.71 9.28 -17.19
N GLY A 140 -13.55 10.59 -16.99
CA GLY A 140 -14.57 11.50 -16.52
C GLY A 140 -14.65 11.62 -15.00
N VAL A 141 -15.52 12.49 -14.51
CA VAL A 141 -15.54 13.00 -13.11
C VAL A 141 -15.51 11.92 -12.03
N ARG A 142 -16.09 10.74 -12.29
CA ARG A 142 -16.13 9.67 -11.28
C ARG A 142 -14.86 8.86 -11.21
N GLU A 143 -14.18 8.61 -12.32
CA GLU A 143 -13.01 7.74 -12.41
C GLU A 143 -11.70 8.52 -12.52
N GLY A 144 -11.73 9.64 -13.24
CA GLY A 144 -10.56 10.42 -13.56
C GLY A 144 -9.55 9.62 -14.36
N ARG A 145 -8.27 9.93 -14.13
CA ARG A 145 -7.14 9.22 -14.73
C ARG A 145 -6.57 8.12 -13.85
N GLY A 146 -6.97 8.06 -12.57
CA GLY A 146 -6.50 7.09 -11.59
C GLY A 146 -6.63 7.64 -10.17
N ARG A 147 -6.38 6.79 -9.17
CA ARG A 147 -6.41 7.13 -7.74
C ARG A 147 -5.15 6.60 -7.05
N ILE A 148 -4.55 7.43 -6.22
CA ILE A 148 -3.41 7.05 -5.37
C ILE A 148 -3.89 7.05 -3.92
N ILE A 149 -3.60 5.97 -3.21
CA ILE A 149 -3.97 5.76 -1.82
C ILE A 149 -2.69 5.57 -1.03
N ASN A 150 -2.42 6.47 -0.09
CA ASN A 150 -1.27 6.38 0.79
C ASN A 150 -1.75 5.86 2.16
N VAL A 151 -1.20 4.72 2.60
CA VAL A 151 -1.57 4.08 3.87
C VAL A 151 -0.76 4.69 5.00
N SER A 152 -1.34 5.71 5.60
CA SER A 152 -0.79 6.40 6.76
C SER A 152 -1.16 5.69 8.08
N SER A 153 -1.24 6.43 9.18
CA SER A 153 -1.60 5.95 10.51
C SER A 153 -2.36 7.02 11.28
N MET A 154 -3.09 6.63 12.33
CA MET A 154 -3.53 7.57 13.36
C MET A 154 -2.35 8.38 13.94
N TYR A 155 -1.13 7.81 13.88
CA TYR A 155 0.10 8.47 14.26
C TYR A 155 0.61 9.51 13.26
N GLY A 156 -0.05 9.70 12.12
CA GLY A 156 0.12 10.86 11.26
C GLY A 156 -0.72 12.08 11.67
N LEU A 157 -1.55 11.95 12.72
CA LEU A 157 -2.37 13.04 13.29
C LEU A 157 -2.02 13.34 14.75
N LYS A 158 -1.53 12.35 15.49
CA LYS A 158 -1.18 12.46 16.91
C LYS A 158 0.10 11.70 17.19
N SER A 159 0.97 12.25 18.03
CA SER A 159 2.17 11.54 18.48
C SER A 159 1.85 10.47 19.52
N THR A 160 2.77 9.52 19.69
CA THR A 160 2.71 8.52 20.75
C THR A 160 3.12 9.10 22.11
N GLY A 161 2.56 8.54 23.18
CA GLY A 161 2.94 8.89 24.55
C GLY A 161 4.37 8.42 24.92
N PRO A 162 4.92 8.89 26.06
CA PRO A 162 6.29 8.61 26.47
C PRO A 162 6.58 7.11 26.74
N HIS A 163 5.54 6.31 26.94
CA HIS A 163 5.65 4.87 27.19
C HIS A 163 5.73 4.01 25.92
N LEU A 164 5.54 4.60 24.74
CA LEU A 164 5.62 3.90 23.46
C LEU A 164 6.32 4.78 22.41
N PRO A 165 7.59 5.15 22.60
CA PRO A 165 8.28 6.03 21.68
C PRO A 165 8.42 5.38 20.30
N SER A 166 7.97 6.11 19.28
CA SER A 166 7.99 5.69 17.86
C SER A 166 8.31 6.88 16.95
N THR A 167 9.23 7.73 17.42
CA THR A 167 9.50 9.06 16.84
C THR A 167 9.63 9.07 15.31
N PRO A 168 10.52 8.26 14.67
CA PRO A 168 10.66 8.33 13.21
C PRO A 168 9.42 7.85 12.47
N TYR A 169 8.65 6.90 13.03
CA TYR A 169 7.40 6.44 12.44
C TYR A 169 6.30 7.51 12.54
N VAL A 170 6.18 8.16 13.70
CA VAL A 170 5.26 9.30 13.85
C VAL A 170 5.65 10.42 12.88
N THR A 171 6.94 10.73 12.76
CA THR A 171 7.46 11.76 11.85
C THR A 171 7.17 11.41 10.39
N SER A 172 7.43 10.17 9.95
CA SER A 172 7.14 9.76 8.57
C SER A 172 5.65 9.88 8.25
N LYS A 173 4.77 9.41 9.14
CA LYS A 173 3.31 9.43 8.93
C LYS A 173 2.71 10.83 8.95
N HIS A 174 3.27 11.76 9.73
CA HIS A 174 2.91 13.18 9.63
C HIS A 174 3.34 13.78 8.28
N GLY A 175 4.57 13.48 7.83
CA GLY A 175 5.07 13.94 6.53
C GLY A 175 4.26 13.40 5.35
N GLU A 176 3.89 12.12 5.40
CA GLU A 176 3.09 11.43 4.38
C GLU A 176 1.74 12.15 4.18
N ASN A 177 1.02 12.45 5.26
CA ASN A 177 -0.26 13.14 5.22
C ASN A 177 -0.16 14.53 4.54
N LEU A 178 0.86 15.32 4.89
CA LEU A 178 1.06 16.65 4.32
C LEU A 178 1.35 16.63 2.81
N SER A 179 2.02 15.58 2.34
CA SER A 179 2.34 15.41 0.91
C SER A 179 1.15 15.00 0.03
N SER A 180 0.00 14.69 0.64
CA SER A 180 -1.19 14.13 -0.02
C SER A 180 -2.41 15.07 -0.09
N TRP A 181 -2.29 16.33 0.37
CA TRP A 181 -3.43 17.27 0.54
C TRP A 181 -3.59 18.25 -0.65
N PRO A 182 -4.83 18.66 -1.08
CA PRO A 182 -6.11 18.66 -0.36
C PRO A 182 -7.09 17.57 -0.79
N MET A 183 -7.56 16.75 0.15
CA MET A 183 -8.52 15.68 -0.14
C MET A 183 -9.96 16.12 0.14
N PRO A 184 -10.88 15.99 -0.84
CA PRO A 184 -12.30 15.85 -0.56
C PRO A 184 -12.58 14.50 0.15
N ALA A 185 -13.75 14.39 0.80
CA ALA A 185 -14.14 13.20 1.54
C ALA A 185 -14.09 11.91 0.68
N PRO A 186 -13.69 10.76 1.26
CA PRO A 186 -13.66 9.50 0.54
C PRO A 186 -15.05 9.15 0.00
N THR A 187 -15.10 8.61 -1.23
CA THR A 187 -16.38 8.19 -1.83
C THR A 187 -16.94 6.96 -1.09
N PRO A 188 -18.27 6.77 -1.03
CA PRO A 188 -18.89 5.67 -0.25
C PRO A 188 -18.37 4.27 -0.60
N GLY A 189 -18.06 4.00 -1.88
CA GLY A 189 -17.52 2.72 -2.31
C GLY A 189 -16.10 2.45 -1.78
N PHE A 190 -15.32 3.51 -1.57
CA PHE A 190 -13.98 3.41 -1.01
C PHE A 190 -13.99 3.17 0.50
N ALA A 191 -14.88 3.82 1.24
CA ALA A 191 -15.07 3.56 2.67
C ALA A 191 -15.44 2.09 2.94
N ALA A 192 -16.39 1.54 2.17
CA ALA A 192 -16.78 0.13 2.29
C ALA A 192 -15.62 -0.85 2.03
N LEU A 193 -14.67 -0.49 1.17
CA LEU A 193 -13.49 -1.31 0.87
C LEU A 193 -12.48 -1.32 2.01
N ILE A 194 -12.29 -0.19 2.68
CA ILE A 194 -11.46 -0.09 3.89
C ILE A 194 -12.04 -1.01 4.97
N ASP A 195 -13.36 -0.93 5.22
CA ASP A 195 -14.03 -1.79 6.20
C ASP A 195 -13.84 -3.27 5.87
N LYS A 196 -13.99 -3.66 4.59
CA LYS A 196 -13.77 -5.04 4.13
C LYS A 196 -12.33 -5.51 4.24
N THR A 197 -11.38 -4.60 4.10
CA THR A 197 -9.95 -4.88 4.31
C THR A 197 -9.68 -5.13 5.80
N GLN A 198 -10.29 -4.32 6.68
CA GLN A 198 -10.18 -4.51 8.12
C GLN A 198 -10.80 -5.84 8.57
N GLU A 199 -12.00 -6.17 8.08
CA GLU A 199 -12.64 -7.47 8.37
C GLU A 199 -11.74 -8.66 7.99
N LEU A 200 -11.02 -8.57 6.87
CA LEU A 200 -10.06 -9.60 6.49
C LEU A 200 -8.88 -9.67 7.45
N LEU A 201 -8.30 -8.53 7.82
CA LEU A 201 -7.19 -8.49 8.75
C LEU A 201 -7.57 -9.12 10.08
N ASP A 202 -8.74 -8.76 10.61
CA ASP A 202 -9.25 -9.32 11.86
C ASP A 202 -9.51 -10.84 11.73
N SER A 203 -9.87 -11.32 10.54
CA SER A 203 -10.05 -12.76 10.28
C SER A 203 -8.71 -13.51 10.23
N GLN A 204 -7.67 -12.89 9.65
CA GLN A 204 -6.32 -13.45 9.58
C GLN A 204 -5.66 -13.50 10.96
N GLU A 205 -5.86 -12.47 11.80
CA GLU A 205 -5.37 -12.47 13.18
C GLU A 205 -6.06 -13.54 14.03
N ARG A 206 -7.37 -13.75 13.87
CA ARG A 206 -8.12 -14.81 14.56
C ARG A 206 -7.69 -16.23 14.16
N MET A 207 -7.12 -16.40 12.97
CA MET A 207 -6.63 -17.68 12.46
C MET A 207 -5.18 -17.98 12.84
N ARG A 208 -4.46 -17.04 13.48
CA ARG A 208 -3.11 -17.31 13.99
C ARG A 208 -3.17 -18.24 15.20
N PRO A 209 -2.43 -19.36 15.22
CA PRO A 209 -2.32 -20.18 16.42
C PRO A 209 -1.72 -19.35 17.56
N ALA A 210 -2.37 -19.35 18.71
CA ALA A 210 -1.90 -18.68 19.92
C ALA A 210 -0.52 -19.23 20.32
N THR A 211 0.55 -18.59 19.89
CA THR A 211 1.91 -19.01 20.26
C THR A 211 2.81 -17.80 20.50
N ALA A 212 3.32 -17.77 21.73
CA ALA A 212 4.51 -17.11 22.27
C ALA A 212 4.50 -15.57 22.39
N ILE A 213 4.23 -15.15 23.63
CA ILE A 213 4.89 -14.02 24.31
C ILE A 213 6.41 -14.23 24.26
#